data_AF-A0A7C6FFU0-F1
#
_entry.id   AF-A0A7C6FFU0-F1
#
_cell.length_a   1.000
_cell.length_b   1.000
_cell.length_c   1.000
_cell.angle_alpha   90.00
_cell.angle_beta   90.00
_cell.angle_gamma   90.00
#
_symmetry.space_group_name_H-M   'P 1'
#
loop_
_entity.id
_entity.type
_entity.pdbx_description
1 polymer ?
#
loop_
_entity_poly.entity_id
_entity_poly.type
_entity_poly.pdbx_seq_one_letter_code
_entity_poly.pdbx_strand_id
1 'polypeptide(L)'
;FAPLLAVALVSRAPMAVLASALPNARGSGLSSQVGRPTQQTATLGVALAILGALLLFGWTALAPVFWVALTSIALAALAKAKIGGQTGDILGATQQCAEIAALIALTAAL
;
A
#
# COMPACT_ATOMS: atom_id res chain seq x y z
N PHE A 1 -3.91 -8.20 19.38
CA PHE A 1 -4.09 -6.98 18.56
C PHE A 1 -2.86 -6.59 17.74
N ALA A 2 -1.63 -6.88 18.18
CA ALA A 2 -0.40 -6.52 17.43
C ALA A 2 -0.39 -6.92 15.94
N PRO A 3 -0.88 -8.12 15.53
CA PRO A 3 -0.92 -8.49 14.11
C PRO A 3 -1.84 -7.58 13.27
N LEU A 4 -2.99 -7.19 13.83
CA LEU A 4 -3.93 -6.27 13.15
C LEU A 4 -3.33 -4.87 13.00
N LEU A 5 -2.59 -4.39 14.00
CA LEU A 5 -1.89 -3.10 13.92
C LEU A 5 -0.77 -3.14 12.87
N ALA A 6 0.02 -4.21 12.85
CA ALA A 6 1.07 -4.38 11.84
C ALA A 6 0.48 -4.39 10.42
N VAL A 7 -0.60 -5.13 10.19
CA VAL A 7 -1.34 -5.16 8.91
C VAL A 7 -1.87 -3.77 8.52
N ALA A 8 -2.47 -3.05 9.47
CA ALA A 8 -2.99 -1.71 9.23
C ALA A 8 -1.89 -0.71 8.82
N LEU A 9 -0.68 -0.83 9.40
CA LEU A 9 0.48 -0.02 9.03
C LEU A 9 0.95 -0.34 7.61
N VAL A 10 1.23 -1.62 7.32
CA VAL A 10 1.83 -2.01 6.04
C VAL A 10 0.88 -1.84 4.86
N SER A 11 -0.42 -2.09 5.05
CA SER A 11 -1.42 -1.98 3.98
C SER A 11 -1.65 -0.54 3.50
N ARG A 12 -1.37 0.47 4.35
CA ARG A 12 -1.54 1.90 4.01
C ARG A 12 -0.38 2.49 3.23
N ALA A 13 0.85 2.02 3.45
CA ALA A 13 2.03 2.57 2.78
C ALA A 13 1.93 2.55 1.23
N PRO A 14 1.40 1.48 0.58
CA PRO A 14 1.19 1.45 -0.86
C PRO A 14 0.38 2.62 -1.43
N MET A 15 -0.59 3.16 -0.68
CA MET A 15 -1.41 4.28 -1.16
C MET A 15 -0.53 5.50 -1.49
N ALA A 16 0.41 5.84 -0.61
CA ALA A 16 1.33 6.95 -0.81
C ALA A 16 2.32 6.69 -1.94
N VAL A 17 2.78 5.45 -2.08
CA VAL A 17 3.68 5.03 -3.17
C VAL A 17 2.98 5.16 -4.52
N LEU A 18 1.77 4.60 -4.68
CA LEU A 18 1.03 4.70 -5.93
C LEU A 18 0.64 6.15 -6.24
N ALA A 19 0.24 6.94 -5.24
CA ALA A 19 -0.11 8.34 -5.43
C ALA A 19 1.07 9.21 -5.92
N SER A 20 2.29 8.87 -5.52
CA SER A 20 3.53 9.57 -5.94
C SER A 20 4.13 9.02 -7.24
N ALA A 21 3.97 7.73 -7.52
CA ALA A 21 4.58 7.05 -8.66
C ALA A 21 3.71 7.01 -9.93
N LEU A 22 2.37 7.06 -9.79
CA LEU A 22 1.46 6.97 -10.93
C LEU A 22 0.83 8.33 -11.28
N PRO A 23 0.66 8.63 -12.59
CA PRO A 23 -0.12 9.79 -13.02
C PRO A 23 -1.58 9.63 -12.58
N ASN A 24 -2.31 10.75 -12.50
CA ASN A 24 -3.72 10.74 -12.15
C ASN A 24 -4.49 10.43 -13.43
N ALA A 25 -5.24 9.33 -13.43
CA ALA A 25 -5.97 8.86 -14.61
C ALA A 25 -7.13 9.78 -15.00
N ARG A 26 -7.72 10.49 -14.03
CA ARG A 26 -8.78 11.47 -14.27
C ARG A 26 -8.18 12.85 -14.06
N GLY A 27 -7.90 13.57 -15.16
CA GLY A 27 -7.26 14.90 -15.14
C GLY A 27 -7.93 15.93 -14.23
N SER A 28 -9.19 15.70 -13.82
CA SER A 28 -9.92 16.46 -12.80
C SER A 28 -10.73 15.52 -11.89
N GLY A 29 -10.53 15.60 -10.58
CA GLY A 29 -11.27 14.85 -9.54
C GLY A 29 -10.75 15.20 -8.14
N LEU A 30 -11.42 14.79 -7.06
CA LEU A 30 -10.99 15.15 -5.68
C LEU A 30 -9.51 14.86 -5.39
N SER A 31 -8.92 13.84 -6.02
CA SER A 31 -7.49 13.50 -5.91
C SER A 31 -6.55 14.59 -6.45
N SER A 32 -7.00 15.52 -7.29
CA SER A 32 -6.23 16.71 -7.66
C SER A 32 -6.20 17.77 -6.57
N GLN A 33 -7.12 17.72 -5.60
CA GLN A 33 -7.24 18.70 -4.51
C GLN A 33 -6.53 18.25 -3.22
N VAL A 34 -6.32 16.96 -3.02
CA VAL A 34 -5.70 16.39 -1.79
C VAL A 34 -4.17 16.50 -1.79
N GLY A 35 -3.55 16.95 -2.89
CA GLY A 35 -2.11 17.02 -3.04
C GLY A 35 -1.45 15.65 -3.25
N ARG A 36 -0.32 15.61 -3.94
CA ARG A 36 0.45 14.38 -4.15
C ARG A 36 1.61 14.33 -3.16
N PRO A 37 1.78 13.23 -2.40
CA PRO A 37 2.97 13.07 -1.59
C PRO A 37 4.21 13.09 -2.49
N THR A 38 5.30 13.70 -2.01
CA THR A 38 6.58 13.58 -2.68
C THR A 38 7.09 12.14 -2.56
N GLN A 39 7.99 11.74 -3.46
CA GLN A 39 8.64 10.44 -3.35
C GLN A 39 9.35 10.25 -2.01
N GLN A 40 9.97 11.31 -1.47
CA GLN A 40 10.61 11.29 -0.15
C GLN A 40 9.60 10.99 0.97
N THR A 41 8.44 11.64 0.95
CA THR A 41 7.37 11.39 1.93
C THR A 41 6.83 9.96 1.80
N ALA A 42 6.65 9.46 0.59
CA ALA A 42 6.21 8.08 0.35
C ALA A 42 7.25 7.06 0.86
N THR A 43 8.54 7.26 0.57
CA THR A 43 9.62 6.39 1.07
C THR A 43 9.70 6.40 2.59
N LEU A 44 9.56 7.57 3.23
CA LEU A 44 9.53 7.66 4.68
C LEU A 44 8.33 6.91 5.26
N GLY A 45 7.14 7.03 4.64
CA GLY A 45 5.95 6.27 5.04
C GLY A 45 6.14 4.76 4.95
N VAL A 46 6.78 4.26 3.88
CA VAL A 46 7.14 2.84 3.74
C VAL A 46 8.11 2.40 4.83
N ALA A 47 9.16 3.18 5.08
CA ALA A 47 10.14 2.88 6.12
C ALA A 47 9.49 2.78 7.50
N LEU A 48 8.64 3.75 7.86
CA LEU A 48 7.90 3.74 9.13
C LEU A 48 6.95 2.55 9.25
N ALA A 49 6.25 2.19 8.17
CA ALA A 49 5.35 1.03 8.17
C ALA A 49 6.10 -0.29 8.37
N ILE A 50 7.23 -0.49 7.67
CA ILE A 50 8.06 -1.69 7.81
C ILE A 50 8.70 -1.76 9.21
N LEU A 51 9.30 -0.67 9.68
CA LEU A 51 9.89 -0.61 11.02
C LEU A 51 8.84 -0.87 12.10
N GLY A 52 7.66 -0.25 12.00
CA GLY A 52 6.55 -0.50 12.92
C GLY A 52 6.08 -1.95 12.92
N ALA A 53 5.95 -2.57 11.74
CA ALA A 53 5.58 -3.98 11.64
C ALA A 53 6.64 -4.92 12.23
N LEU A 54 7.93 -4.66 11.98
CA LEU A 54 9.04 -5.40 12.57
C LEU A 54 9.10 -5.24 14.10
N LEU A 55 8.83 -4.05 14.64
CA LEU A 55 8.78 -3.83 16.08
C LEU A 55 7.61 -4.56 16.75
N LEU A 56 6.47 -4.64 16.07
CA LEU A 56 5.26 -5.27 16.62
C LEU A 56 5.25 -6.79 16.49
N PHE A 57 5.87 -7.34 15.44
CA PHE A 57 5.73 -8.75 15.09
C PHE A 57 7.05 -9.45 14.76
N GLY A 58 8.18 -8.73 14.74
CA GLY A 58 9.48 -9.31 14.43
C GLY A 58 9.56 -9.81 12.98
N TRP A 59 10.34 -10.87 12.76
CA TRP A 59 10.62 -11.40 11.43
C TRP A 59 9.42 -12.02 10.72
N THR A 60 8.37 -12.41 11.45
CA THR A 60 7.12 -12.90 10.85
C THR A 60 6.37 -11.81 10.07
N ALA A 61 6.74 -10.52 10.26
CA ALA A 61 6.23 -9.41 9.45
C ALA A 61 6.73 -9.42 7.98
N LEU A 62 7.79 -10.17 7.67
CA LEU A 62 8.36 -10.21 6.32
C LEU A 62 7.39 -10.78 5.27
N ALA A 63 6.66 -11.86 5.61
CA ALA A 63 5.71 -12.47 4.68
C ALA A 63 4.55 -11.52 4.33
N PRO A 64 3.88 -10.85 5.29
CA PRO A 64 2.89 -9.81 5.01
C PRO A 64 3.45 -8.67 4.16
N VAL A 65 4.64 -8.16 4.48
CA VAL A 65 5.28 -7.06 3.71
C VAL A 65 5.50 -7.47 2.25
N PHE A 66 5.98 -8.70 2.02
CA PHE A 66 6.16 -9.24 0.68
C PHE A 66 4.84 -9.29 -0.10
N TRP A 67 3.77 -9.85 0.49
CA TRP A 67 2.48 -9.99 -0.18
C TRP A 67 1.76 -8.65 -0.41
N VAL A 68 1.94 -7.68 0.50
CA VAL A 68 1.50 -6.30 0.31
C VAL A 68 2.19 -5.67 -0.89
N ALA A 69 3.52 -5.79 -0.98
CA ALA A 69 4.28 -5.22 -2.08
C ALA A 69 3.86 -5.84 -3.42
N LEU A 70 3.76 -7.17 -3.48
CA LEU A 70 3.38 -7.89 -4.70
C LEU A 70 1.97 -7.50 -5.19
N THR A 71 0.99 -7.52 -4.29
CA THR A 71 -0.40 -7.13 -4.60
C THR A 71 -0.49 -5.68 -5.08
N SER A 72 0.26 -4.78 -4.43
CA SER A 72 0.28 -3.35 -4.78
C SER A 72 0.92 -3.09 -6.13
N ILE A 73 2.02 -3.79 -6.47
CA ILE A 73 2.66 -3.71 -7.80
C ILE A 73 1.71 -4.23 -8.88
N ALA A 74 1.03 -5.35 -8.63
CA ALA A 74 0.07 -5.91 -9.58
C ALA A 74 -1.09 -4.95 -9.86
N LEU A 75 -1.67 -4.33 -8.82
CA LEU A 75 -2.73 -3.34 -8.98
C LEU A 75 -2.23 -2.05 -9.64
N ALA A 76 -1.02 -1.59 -9.32
CA ALA A 76 -0.42 -0.43 -9.98
C ALA A 76 -0.23 -0.67 -11.48
N ALA A 77 0.28 -1.85 -11.86
CA ALA A 77 0.45 -2.24 -13.25
C ALA A 77 -0.91 -2.32 -13.98
N LEU A 78 -1.90 -2.93 -13.33
CA LEU A 78 -3.26 -3.05 -13.88
C LEU A 78 -3.91 -1.68 -14.08
N ALA A 79 -3.81 -0.78 -13.10
CA ALA A 79 -4.37 0.57 -13.18
C ALA A 79 -3.70 1.39 -14.28
N LYS A 80 -2.36 1.32 -14.38
CA LYS A 80 -1.60 1.96 -15.45
C LYS A 80 -2.01 1.42 -16.83
N ALA A 81 -2.16 0.11 -16.98
CA ALA A 81 -2.51 -0.52 -18.25
C ALA A 81 -3.96 -0.24 -18.67
N LYS A 82 -4.92 -0.23 -17.73
CA LYS A 82 -6.35 -0.12 -18.05
C LYS A 82 -6.87 1.31 -18.13
N ILE A 83 -6.40 2.19 -17.26
CA ILE A 83 -6.92 3.55 -17.14
C ILE A 83 -5.83 4.62 -17.20
N GLY A 84 -4.58 4.23 -17.47
CA GLY A 84 -3.47 5.16 -17.67
C GLY A 84 -2.87 5.75 -16.39
N GLY A 85 -3.28 5.29 -15.20
CA GLY A 85 -2.78 5.87 -13.94
C GLY A 85 -3.57 5.43 -12.70
N GLN A 86 -3.57 6.24 -11.65
CA GLN A 86 -4.30 6.01 -10.41
C GLN A 86 -5.46 7.01 -10.22
N THR A 87 -6.47 6.58 -9.46
CA THR A 87 -7.55 7.40 -8.88
C THR A 87 -7.65 7.09 -7.38
N GLY A 88 -8.45 7.86 -6.64
CA GLY A 88 -8.77 7.56 -5.24
C GLY A 88 -9.31 6.14 -5.03
N ASP A 89 -10.14 5.65 -5.96
CA ASP A 89 -10.68 4.28 -5.92
C ASP A 89 -9.58 3.23 -6.05
N ILE A 90 -8.58 3.45 -6.93
CA ILE A 90 -7.44 2.54 -7.08
C ILE A 90 -6.58 2.53 -5.81
N LEU A 91 -6.36 3.69 -5.19
CA LEU A 91 -5.60 3.75 -3.92
C LEU A 91 -6.34 3.01 -2.81
N GLY A 92 -7.66 3.22 -2.67
CA GLY A 92 -8.49 2.52 -1.69
C GLY A 92 -8.55 1.01 -1.93
N ALA A 93 -8.77 0.59 -3.19
CA ALA A 93 -8.74 -0.82 -3.57
C ALA A 93 -7.37 -1.46 -3.29
N THR A 94 -6.28 -0.73 -3.55
CA THR A 94 -4.92 -1.21 -3.25
C THR A 94 -4.73 -1.46 -1.77
N GLN A 95 -5.19 -0.56 -0.90
CA GLN A 95 -5.10 -0.76 0.55
C GLN A 95 -5.91 -1.97 1.00
N GLN A 96 -7.15 -2.12 0.53
CA GLN A 96 -8.01 -3.25 0.89
C GLN A 96 -7.43 -4.59 0.42
N CYS A 97 -6.96 -4.69 -0.83
CA CYS A 97 -6.33 -5.91 -1.33
C CYS A 97 -5.00 -6.22 -0.61
N ALA A 98 -4.19 -5.19 -0.31
CA ALA A 98 -2.96 -5.35 0.46
C ALA A 98 -3.23 -5.85 1.88
N GLU A 99 -4.26 -5.32 2.55
CA GLU A 99 -4.69 -5.76 3.88
C GLU A 99 -5.14 -7.22 3.87
N ILE A 100 -5.99 -7.61 2.90
CA ILE A 100 -6.43 -9.00 2.74
C ILE A 100 -5.23 -9.93 2.49
N ALA A 101 -4.31 -9.55 1.60
CA ALA A 101 -3.12 -10.36 1.30
C ALA A 101 -2.21 -10.51 2.53
N ALA A 102 -2.03 -9.45 3.31
CA ALA A 102 -1.28 -9.47 4.56
C ALA A 102 -1.94 -10.39 5.61
N LEU A 103 -3.26 -10.32 5.76
CA LEU A 103 -4.01 -11.18 6.68
C LEU A 103 -3.93 -12.65 6.25
N ILE A 104 -4.07 -12.95 4.97
CA ILE A 104 -3.91 -14.32 4.44
C ILE A 104 -2.51 -14.84 4.76
N ALA A 105 -1.47 -14.04 4.50
CA ALA A 105 -0.09 -14.41 4.79
C ALA A 105 0.14 -14.71 6.27
N LEU A 106 -0.45 -13.90 7.16
CA LEU A 106 -0.40 -14.15 8.61
C LEU A 106 -1.15 -15.42 8.99
N THR A 107 -2.36 -15.63 8.48
CA THR A 107 -3.17 -16.81 8.81
C THR A 107 -2.53 -18.11 8.33
N ALA A 108 -1.76 -18.08 7.25
CA ALA A 108 -1.04 -19.25 6.74
C ALA A 108 0.26 -19.54 7.51
N ALA A 109 0.77 -18.58 8.29
CA ALA A 109 2.01 -18.67 9.04
C ALA A 109 1.81 -18.91 10.56
N LEU A 110 0.56 -18.89 11.02
CA LEU A 110 0.15 -19.20 12.40
C LEU A 110 -0.36 -20.65 12.49
#